data_AF-A0A1H7G4M6-F1
#
_entry.id   AF-A0A1H7G4M6-F1
#
_cell.length_a   1.000
_cell.length_b   1.000
_cell.length_c   1.000
_cell.angle_alpha   90.00
_cell.angle_beta   90.00
_cell.angle_gamma   90.00
#
_symmetry.space_group_name_H-M   'P 1'
#
loop_
_entity.id
_entity.type
_entity.pdbx_description
1 polymer ?
#
loop_
_entity_poly.entity_id
_entity_poly.type
_entity_poly.pdbx_seq_one_letter_code
_entity_poly.pdbx_strand_id
1 'polypeptide(L)'
;MYIKRDDDGRIELVSREETPECKEYLAADSPELLTFLMEFESAPGSARFQASDLAFVRVLEDVIELLMDKGVISFTELPEAAQQKVMERQTLRRRLNGLDLVAGEDEGSGVI
;
A
#
# COMPACT_ATOMS: atom_id res chain seq x y z
N MET A 1 -11.93 -3.79 20.70
CA MET A 1 -11.67 -2.34 20.67
C MET A 1 -12.82 -1.65 21.37
N TYR A 2 -12.59 -0.51 22.01
CA TYR A 2 -13.64 0.29 22.60
C TYR A 2 -14.05 1.39 21.63
N ILE A 3 -15.34 1.71 21.54
CA ILE A 3 -15.85 2.69 20.60
C ILE A 3 -16.72 3.75 21.28
N LYS A 4 -16.75 4.94 20.67
CA LYS A 4 -17.74 6.00 20.93
C LYS A 4 -18.63 6.09 19.70
N ARG A 5 -19.94 6.26 19.91
CA ARG A 5 -20.90 6.53 18.86
C ARG A 5 -21.31 8.01 18.83
N ASP A 6 -21.61 8.52 17.65
CA ASP A 6 -22.23 9.83 17.45
C ASP A 6 -23.74 9.80 17.70
N ASP A 7 -24.41 10.96 17.56
CA ASP A 7 -25.86 11.11 17.73
C ASP A 7 -26.69 10.32 16.70
N ASP A 8 -26.09 9.95 15.57
CA ASP A 8 -26.68 9.11 14.51
C ASP A 8 -26.42 7.61 14.71
N GLY A 9 -25.72 7.24 15.80
CA GLY A 9 -25.40 5.87 16.17
C GLY A 9 -24.22 5.26 15.42
N ARG A 10 -23.47 6.04 14.66
CA ARG A 10 -22.27 5.58 13.93
C ARG A 10 -21.03 5.65 14.80
N ILE A 11 -20.02 4.84 14.48
CA ILE A 11 -18.72 4.91 15.15
C ILE A 11 -18.10 6.30 14.86
N GLU A 12 -17.84 7.05 15.92
CA GLU A 12 -17.16 8.35 15.88
C GLU A 12 -15.68 8.21 16.26
N LEU A 13 -15.38 7.33 17.23
CA LEU A 13 -14.04 7.14 17.76
C LEU A 13 -13.78 5.68 18.18
N VAL A 14 -12.54 5.23 18.00
CA VAL A 14 -12.07 3.89 18.40
C VAL A 14 -10.85 4.03 19.31
N SER A 15 -10.89 3.36 20.46
CA SER A 15 -9.81 3.27 21.44
C SER A 15 -9.39 1.82 21.68
N ARG A 16 -8.11 1.61 21.99
CA ARG A 16 -7.60 0.30 22.42
C ARG A 16 -7.94 -0.02 23.87
N GLU A 17 -8.13 1.02 24.67
CA GLU A 17 -8.43 0.93 26.11
C GLU A 17 -9.81 1.54 26.39
N GLU A 18 -10.45 1.10 27.47
CA GLU A 18 -11.72 1.67 27.92
C GLU A 18 -11.48 3.10 28.41
N THR A 19 -12.22 4.06 27.87
CA THR A 19 -12.14 5.46 28.27
C THR A 19 -13.53 5.97 28.66
N PRO A 20 -13.64 7.13 29.35
CA PRO A 20 -14.94 7.71 29.69
C PRO A 20 -15.85 7.94 28.47
N GLU A 21 -15.23 8.10 27.31
CA GLU A 21 -15.88 8.35 26.01
C GLU A 21 -16.12 7.06 25.21
N CYS A 22 -15.26 6.04 25.39
CA CYS A 22 -15.35 4.75 24.70
C CYS A 22 -15.58 3.61 25.70
N LYS A 23 -16.86 3.35 25.99
CA LYS A 23 -17.27 2.28 26.93
C LYS A 23 -17.84 1.06 26.22
N GLU A 24 -18.30 1.22 24.99
CA GLU A 24 -18.85 0.11 24.21
C GLU A 24 -17.70 -0.73 23.65
N TYR A 25 -17.66 -2.00 24.03
CA TYR A 25 -16.69 -2.94 23.47
C TYR A 25 -17.21 -3.54 22.18
N LEU A 26 -16.39 -3.46 21.13
CA LEU A 26 -16.65 -4.04 19.83
C LEU A 26 -15.50 -4.98 19.43
N ALA A 27 -15.84 -6.15 18.90
CA ALA A 27 -14.85 -7.13 18.46
C ALA A 27 -13.99 -6.56 17.30
N ALA A 28 -12.70 -6.92 17.28
CA ALA A 28 -11.74 -6.37 16.32
C ALA A 28 -12.05 -6.76 14.86
N ASP A 29 -12.76 -7.86 14.66
CA ASP A 29 -13.21 -8.43 13.39
C ASP A 29 -14.66 -8.05 13.04
N SER A 30 -15.30 -7.20 13.85
CA SER A 30 -16.66 -6.75 13.55
C SER A 30 -16.71 -5.99 12.21
N PRO A 31 -17.68 -6.29 11.32
CA PRO A 31 -17.79 -5.62 10.03
C PRO A 31 -17.93 -4.10 10.13
N GLU A 32 -18.61 -3.61 11.17
CA GLU A 32 -18.81 -2.18 11.44
C GLU A 32 -17.48 -1.46 11.75
N LEU A 33 -16.65 -2.06 12.60
CA LEU A 33 -15.34 -1.51 12.94
C LEU A 33 -14.39 -1.52 11.74
N LEU A 34 -14.40 -2.59 10.96
CA LEU A 34 -13.61 -2.69 9.74
C LEU A 34 -14.01 -1.61 8.73
N THR A 35 -15.31 -1.36 8.59
CA THR A 35 -15.84 -0.30 7.70
C THR A 35 -15.38 1.07 8.17
N PHE A 36 -15.50 1.38 9.46
CA PHE A 36 -15.03 2.65 10.03
C PHE A 36 -13.52 2.86 9.83
N LEU A 37 -12.71 1.82 10.06
CA LEU A 37 -11.25 1.89 9.86
C LEU A 37 -10.88 2.08 8.38
N MET A 38 -11.56 1.40 7.46
CA MET A 38 -11.37 1.60 6.02
C MET A 38 -11.76 3.01 5.56
N GLU A 39 -12.83 3.56 6.13
CA GLU A 39 -13.31 4.91 5.82
C GLU A 39 -12.40 5.99 6.44
N PHE A 40 -11.80 5.73 7.60
CA PHE A 40 -10.82 6.63 8.25
C PHE A 40 -9.45 6.62 7.55
N GLU A 41 -8.98 5.46 7.06
CA GLU A 41 -7.82 5.41 6.15
C GLU A 41 -8.11 6.12 4.81
N SER A 42 -9.39 6.27 4.48
CA SER A 42 -9.88 6.90 3.25
C SER A 42 -10.42 8.30 3.49
N ALA A 43 -9.59 9.30 3.84
CA ALA A 43 -10.03 10.67 3.55
C ALA A 43 -10.23 10.74 2.02
N PRO A 44 -11.44 11.02 1.49
CA PRO A 44 -11.79 10.72 0.11
C PRO A 44 -10.94 11.45 -0.94
N GLY A 45 -10.26 12.53 -0.53
CA GLY A 45 -9.27 13.25 -1.32
C GLY A 45 -7.85 12.67 -1.22
N SER A 46 -7.41 12.20 -0.05
CA SER A 46 -6.04 11.72 0.16
C SER A 46 -5.82 10.32 -0.43
N ALA A 47 -6.77 9.40 -0.28
CA ALA A 47 -6.62 8.04 -0.80
C ALA A 47 -6.64 8.00 -2.34
N ARG A 48 -7.50 8.80 -2.98
CA ARG A 48 -7.51 8.95 -4.45
C ARG A 48 -6.23 9.63 -4.95
N PHE A 49 -5.74 10.63 -4.23
CA PHE A 49 -4.49 11.30 -4.56
C PHE A 49 -3.29 10.35 -4.41
N GLN A 50 -3.20 9.61 -3.30
CA GLN A 50 -2.15 8.61 -3.08
C GLN A 50 -2.20 7.47 -4.10
N ALA A 51 -3.39 7.00 -4.48
CA ALA A 51 -3.54 5.99 -5.53
C ALA A 51 -3.09 6.52 -6.90
N SER A 52 -3.45 7.77 -7.21
CA SER A 52 -2.99 8.47 -8.43
C SER A 52 -1.48 8.64 -8.44
N ASP A 53 -0.89 9.08 -7.33
CA ASP A 53 0.57 9.22 -7.18
C ASP A 53 1.26 7.86 -7.32
N LEU A 54 0.73 6.80 -6.71
CA LEU A 54 1.30 5.46 -6.82
C LEU A 54 1.33 4.98 -8.27
N ALA A 55 0.23 5.19 -9.01
CA ALA A 55 0.14 4.89 -10.43
C ALA A 55 1.11 5.73 -11.26
N PHE A 56 1.19 7.04 -10.97
CA PHE A 56 2.08 7.96 -11.67
C PHE A 56 3.55 7.61 -11.47
N VAL A 57 3.98 7.22 -10.26
CA VAL A 57 5.38 6.83 -10.04
C VAL A 57 5.75 5.55 -10.81
N ARG A 58 4.81 4.63 -11.10
CA ARG A 58 5.08 3.48 -11.99
C ARG A 58 5.35 3.93 -13.42
N VAL A 59 4.51 4.83 -13.93
CA VAL A 59 4.70 5.41 -15.26
C VAL A 59 6.03 6.16 -15.34
N LEU A 60 6.40 6.91 -14.29
CA LEU A 60 7.67 7.61 -14.23
C LEU A 60 8.87 6.65 -14.27
N GLU A 61 8.78 5.52 -13.57
CA GLU A 61 9.80 4.46 -13.60
C GLU A 61 9.97 3.90 -15.02
N ASP A 62 8.88 3.58 -15.72
CA ASP A 62 8.92 3.08 -17.10
C ASP A 62 9.50 4.12 -18.06
N VAL A 63 9.19 5.41 -17.86
CA VAL A 63 9.76 6.50 -18.66
C VAL A 63 11.25 6.65 -18.41
N ILE A 64 11.70 6.56 -17.15
CA ILE A 64 13.14 6.60 -16.82
C ILE A 64 13.87 5.41 -17.46
N GLU A 65 13.32 4.20 -17.36
CA GLU A 65 13.86 3.00 -18.00
C GLU A 65 13.94 3.17 -19.52
N LEU A 66 12.85 3.63 -20.16
CA LEU A 66 12.82 3.88 -21.60
C LEU A 66 13.86 4.92 -22.04
N LEU A 67 14.03 6.01 -21.30
CA LEU A 67 15.00 7.06 -21.62
C LEU A 67 16.45 6.55 -21.45
N MET A 68 16.71 5.72 -20.44
CA MET A 68 18.02 5.06 -20.27
C MET A 68 18.29 4.07 -21.41
N ASP A 69 17.31 3.25 -21.79
CA ASP A 69 17.43 2.27 -22.89
C ASP A 69 17.67 2.95 -24.24
N LYS A 70 17.11 4.14 -24.44
CA LYS A 70 17.36 4.97 -25.62
C LYS A 70 18.68 5.75 -25.56
N GLY A 71 19.40 5.68 -24.44
CA GLY A 71 20.64 6.42 -24.21
C GLY A 71 20.45 7.94 -24.14
N VAL A 72 19.23 8.40 -23.84
CA VAL A 72 18.91 9.83 -23.73
C VAL A 72 19.42 10.41 -22.41
N ILE A 73 19.35 9.62 -21.33
CA ILE A 73 19.91 9.95 -20.03
C ILE A 73 20.72 8.76 -19.49
N SER A 74 21.72 9.06 -18.67
CA SER A 74 22.44 8.03 -17.89
C SER A 74 21.95 8.04 -16.44
N PHE A 75 21.95 6.88 -15.78
CA PHE A 75 21.57 6.77 -14.36
C PHE A 75 22.33 7.75 -13.45
N THR A 76 23.62 7.98 -13.74
CA THR A 76 24.51 8.87 -12.99
C THR A 76 24.20 10.36 -13.18
N GLU A 77 23.40 10.72 -14.17
CA GLU A 77 22.96 12.11 -14.40
C GLU A 77 21.78 12.51 -13.51
N LEU A 78 21.11 11.53 -12.90
CA LEU A 78 20.05 11.79 -11.94
C LEU A 78 20.64 12.31 -10.62
N PRO A 79 19.94 13.20 -9.89
CA PRO A 79 20.34 13.57 -8.53
C PRO A 79 20.44 12.35 -7.62
N GLU A 80 21.35 12.37 -6.64
CA GLU A 80 21.60 11.24 -5.72
C GLU A 80 20.31 10.72 -5.04
N ALA A 81 19.43 11.64 -4.61
CA ALA A 81 18.13 11.29 -4.06
C ALA A 81 17.20 10.56 -5.04
N ALA A 82 17.28 10.88 -6.33
CA ALA A 82 16.51 10.20 -7.38
C ALA A 82 17.11 8.82 -7.70
N GLN A 83 18.44 8.72 -7.76
CA GLN A 83 19.14 7.44 -7.93
C GLN A 83 18.76 6.43 -6.83
N GLN A 84 18.79 6.87 -5.57
CA GLN A 84 18.42 6.03 -4.43
C GLN A 84 16.97 5.54 -4.53
N LYS A 85 16.03 6.45 -4.85
CA LYS A 85 14.60 6.10 -4.99
C LYS A 85 14.35 5.10 -6.12
N VAL A 86 15.01 5.26 -7.26
CA VAL A 86 14.92 4.33 -8.40
C VAL A 86 15.42 2.95 -7.99
N MET A 87 16.56 2.87 -7.29
CA MET A 87 17.14 1.60 -6.81
C MET A 87 16.27 0.89 -5.77
N GLU A 88 15.75 1.63 -4.77
CA GLU A 88 14.85 1.09 -3.75
C GLU A 88 13.58 0.51 -4.40
N ARG A 89 12.99 1.25 -5.32
CA ARG A 89 11.78 0.86 -6.06
C ARG A 89 12.00 -0.39 -6.89
N GLN A 90 13.07 -0.45 -7.69
CA GLN A 90 13.42 -1.64 -8.47
C GLN A 90 13.68 -2.87 -7.58
N THR A 91 14.30 -2.67 -6.42
CA THR A 91 14.53 -3.75 -5.45
C THR A 91 13.22 -4.28 -4.88
N LEU A 92 12.29 -3.40 -4.50
CA LEU A 92 10.94 -3.80 -4.07
C LEU A 92 10.21 -4.57 -5.17
N ARG A 93 10.27 -4.10 -6.43
CA ARG A 93 9.66 -4.75 -7.59
C ARG A 93 10.22 -6.16 -7.81
N ARG A 94 11.54 -6.33 -7.75
CA ARG A 94 12.19 -7.65 -7.87
C ARG A 94 11.80 -8.60 -6.74
N ARG A 95 11.63 -8.11 -5.51
CA ARG A 95 11.18 -8.94 -4.38
C ARG A 95 9.72 -9.37 -4.54
N LEU A 96 8.84 -8.46 -4.95
CA LEU A 96 7.42 -8.78 -5.16
C LEU A 96 7.20 -9.71 -6.36
N ASN A 97 7.86 -9.44 -7.49
CA ASN A 97 7.79 -10.30 -8.67
C ASN A 97 8.54 -11.62 -8.47
N GLY A 98 9.60 -11.64 -7.66
CA GLY A 98 10.33 -12.87 -7.30
C GLY A 98 9.54 -13.80 -6.38
N LEU A 99 8.66 -13.26 -5.53
CA LEU A 99 7.71 -14.05 -4.73
C LEU A 99 6.63 -14.68 -5.61
N ASP A 100 6.24 -14.02 -6.69
CA ASP A 100 5.25 -14.54 -7.66
C ASP A 100 5.81 -15.71 -8.49
N LEU A 101 7.13 -15.74 -8.73
CA LEU A 101 7.79 -16.83 -9.44
C LEU A 101 7.99 -18.09 -8.58
N VAL A 102 8.22 -17.94 -7.26
CA VAL A 102 8.40 -19.09 -6.34
C VAL A 102 7.07 -19.76 -5.99
N ALA A 103 5.93 -19.08 -6.17
CA ALA A 103 4.61 -19.68 -6.00
C ALA A 103 4.14 -20.52 -7.21
N GLY A 104 4.89 -20.52 -8.32
CA GLY A 104 4.54 -21.21 -9.56
C GLY A 104 5.36 -22.46 -9.89
N GLU A 105 6.33 -22.84 -9.05
CA GLU A 105 7.21 -23.99 -9.26
C GLU A 105 7.15 -24.94 -8.05
N ASP A 106 6.05 -25.68 -7.92
CA ASP A 106 6.08 -26.97 -7.23
C ASP A 106 5.64 -28.06 -8.22
N GLU A 107 6.48 -29.09 -8.30
CA GLU A 107 6.68 -29.98 -9.43
C GLU A 107 5.61 -31.08 -9.57
N GLY A 108 5.48 -31.58 -10.80
CA GLY A 108 4.82 -32.83 -11.11
C GLY A 108 5.27 -33.47 -12.42
N SER A 109 6.56 -33.40 -12.77
CA SER A 109 7.14 -34.18 -13.86
C SER A 109 7.57 -35.57 -13.37
N GLY A 110 6.90 -36.60 -13.89
CA GLY A 110 7.54 -37.86 -14.29
C GLY A 110 7.32 -39.08 -13.39
N VAL A 111 6.58 -40.06 -13.92
CA VAL A 111 7.03 -41.46 -13.95
C VAL A 111 6.55 -42.10 -15.27
N ILE A 112 7.54 -42.54 -16.04
CA ILE A 112 7.62 -43.66 -17.01
C ILE A 112 6.30 -44.40 -17.32
#